data_AF-A0A317J8A3-F1
#
_entry.id   AF-A0A317J8A3-F1
#
_cell.length_a   1.000
_cell.length_b   1.000
_cell.length_c   1.000
_cell.angle_alpha   90.00
_cell.angle_beta   90.00
_cell.angle_gamma   90.00
#
_symmetry.space_group_name_H-M   'P 1'
#
loop_
_entity.id
_entity.type
_entity.pdbx_description
1 polymer ?
#
loop_
_entity_poly.entity_id
_entity_poly.type
_entity_poly.pdbx_seq_one_letter_code
_entity_poly.pdbx_strand_id
1 'polypeptide(L)'
;MVVQTSRFGSIQVQEEETIIFPEGILGFQDFRKFILVDDPTDEIFAWLQSAEEPGIAFPILEPELFVENYKVNLARTDFEALQMSNMDRARLYCIVTIPDDPTQMTANMKAPVVINVSHRLGRQCVLQDNSLAIREPIFSKLQQRVVAHPKTPMRKPIRNPAEEKAGGQAEGQGKAQGQGQAEGTFESPASKPAGPMPPPSPMNDPETLA
;
A
#
# COMPACT_ATOMS: atom_id res chain seq x y z
N MET A 1 2.83 15.48 -13.02
CA MET A 1 2.40 14.85 -14.30
C MET A 1 0.99 14.27 -14.17
N VAL A 2 0.30 14.05 -15.29
CA VAL A 2 -0.99 13.34 -15.29
C VAL A 2 -0.73 11.90 -15.74
N VAL A 3 -1.11 10.92 -14.91
CA VAL A 3 -1.03 9.50 -15.24
C VAL A 3 -2.42 9.00 -15.57
N GLN A 4 -2.58 8.39 -16.75
CA GLN A 4 -3.82 7.70 -17.11
C GLN A 4 -3.80 6.31 -16.48
N THR A 5 -4.89 5.92 -15.84
CA THR A 5 -5.04 4.59 -15.23
C THR A 5 -6.36 3.96 -15.67
N SER A 6 -6.35 2.65 -15.85
CA SER A 6 -7.57 1.91 -16.20
C SER A 6 -8.58 1.84 -15.05
N ARG A 7 -8.10 1.91 -13.79
CA ARG A 7 -8.92 1.68 -12.59
C ARG A 7 -9.37 2.95 -11.88
N PHE A 8 -8.56 4.00 -11.92
CA PHE A 8 -8.77 5.22 -11.11
C PHE A 8 -8.94 6.48 -11.98
N GLY A 9 -9.01 6.32 -13.31
CA GLY A 9 -9.04 7.43 -14.25
C GLY A 9 -7.71 8.18 -14.30
N SER A 10 -7.78 9.49 -14.54
CA SER A 10 -6.59 10.34 -14.58
C SER A 10 -6.18 10.78 -13.18
N ILE A 11 -4.96 10.43 -12.76
CA ILE A 11 -4.40 10.81 -11.47
C ILE A 11 -3.36 11.92 -11.68
N GLN A 12 -3.45 12.99 -10.89
CA GLN A 12 -2.40 13.99 -10.79
C GLN A 12 -1.31 13.47 -9.84
N VAL A 13 -0.10 13.29 -10.36
CA VAL A 13 1.03 12.71 -9.64
C VAL A 13 2.18 13.70 -9.61
N GLN A 14 2.78 13.91 -8.45
CA GLN A 14 4.01 14.70 -8.35
C GLN A 14 5.23 13.88 -8.77
N GLU A 15 6.25 14.50 -9.36
CA GLU A 15 7.42 13.74 -9.83
C GLU A 15 8.14 13.03 -8.67
N GLU A 16 8.02 13.58 -7.47
CA GLU A 16 8.52 13.04 -6.21
C GLU A 16 7.72 11.83 -5.70
N GLU A 17 6.54 11.55 -6.24
CA GLU A 17 5.73 10.37 -5.90
C GLU A 17 6.06 9.18 -6.81
N THR A 18 6.83 9.41 -7.87
CA THR A 18 7.22 8.36 -8.81
C THR A 18 8.37 7.53 -8.26
N ILE A 19 8.19 6.22 -8.25
CA ILE A 19 9.16 5.21 -7.85
C ILE A 19 9.76 4.61 -9.11
N ILE A 20 11.09 4.57 -9.17
CA ILE A 20 11.83 4.02 -10.30
C ILE A 20 12.21 2.57 -9.99
N PHE A 21 11.85 1.66 -10.88
CA PHE A 21 12.24 0.27 -10.91
C PHE A 21 13.20 0.05 -12.08
N PRO A 22 14.53 0.14 -11.89
CA PRO A 22 15.49 0.08 -12.99
C PRO A 22 15.41 -1.19 -13.84
N GLU A 23 15.04 -2.31 -13.22
CA GLU A 23 14.85 -3.64 -13.84
C GLU A 23 13.37 -3.95 -14.13
N GLY A 24 12.46 -3.02 -13.84
CA GLY A 24 11.02 -3.23 -13.87
C GLY A 24 10.52 -4.24 -12.83
N ILE A 25 9.35 -4.80 -13.11
CA ILE A 25 8.73 -5.88 -12.32
C ILE A 25 8.86 -7.20 -13.10
N LEU A 26 8.93 -8.35 -12.42
CA LEU A 26 9.04 -9.64 -13.09
C LEU A 26 7.85 -9.86 -14.05
N GLY A 27 8.16 -10.13 -15.32
CA GLY A 27 7.17 -10.23 -16.40
C GLY A 27 6.79 -8.90 -17.06
N PHE A 28 7.26 -7.77 -16.52
CA PHE A 28 6.92 -6.40 -16.93
C PHE A 28 8.17 -5.50 -16.91
N GLN A 29 9.26 -5.96 -17.52
CA GLN A 29 10.59 -5.34 -17.44
C GLN A 29 10.71 -4.02 -18.23
N ASP A 30 9.82 -3.81 -19.19
CA ASP A 30 9.80 -2.60 -20.02
C ASP A 30 9.26 -1.38 -19.27
N PHE A 31 8.49 -1.61 -18.20
CA PHE A 31 7.90 -0.56 -17.37
C PHE A 31 8.75 -0.34 -16.13
N ARG A 32 9.16 0.91 -15.91
CA ARG A 32 10.14 1.29 -14.89
C ARG A 32 9.65 2.38 -13.97
N LYS A 33 8.55 3.07 -14.30
CA LYS A 33 7.97 4.12 -13.46
C LYS A 33 6.67 3.63 -12.88
N PHE A 34 6.60 3.61 -11.55
CA PHE A 34 5.41 3.20 -10.82
C PHE A 34 5.06 4.23 -9.76
N ILE A 35 3.79 4.26 -9.39
CA ILE A 35 3.26 5.08 -8.31
C ILE A 35 2.48 4.17 -7.36
N LEU A 36 2.45 4.54 -6.08
CA LEU A 36 1.58 3.90 -5.12
C LEU A 36 0.25 4.66 -5.09
N VAL A 37 -0.84 3.98 -5.39
CA VAL A 37 -2.19 4.53 -5.41
C VAL A 37 -3.02 3.87 -4.33
N ASP A 38 -3.77 4.71 -3.61
CA ASP A 38 -4.74 4.28 -2.61
C ASP A 38 -6.13 4.30 -3.22
N ASP A 39 -6.83 3.19 -3.06
CA ASP A 39 -8.25 3.14 -3.39
C ASP A 39 -9.04 3.60 -2.16
N PRO A 40 -9.77 4.72 -2.21
CA PRO A 40 -10.57 5.19 -1.08
C PRO A 40 -11.72 4.23 -0.71
N THR A 41 -12.04 3.27 -1.58
CA THR A 41 -13.06 2.25 -1.34
C THR A 41 -12.48 0.93 -0.82
N ASP A 42 -11.15 0.78 -0.81
CA ASP A 42 -10.43 -0.41 -0.34
C ASP A 42 -9.30 -0.02 0.63
N GLU A 43 -9.56 -0.19 1.92
CA GLU A 43 -8.59 0.13 2.97
C GLU A 43 -7.50 -0.94 3.13
N ILE A 44 -7.62 -2.07 2.43
CA ILE A 44 -6.77 -3.24 2.60
C ILE A 44 -5.59 -3.17 1.64
N PHE A 45 -5.88 -3.04 0.35
CA PHE A 45 -4.86 -3.09 -0.70
C PHE A 45 -4.40 -1.69 -1.11
N ALA A 46 -3.10 -1.56 -1.33
CA ALA A 46 -2.57 -0.48 -2.15
C ALA A 46 -2.36 -0.99 -3.57
N TRP A 47 -2.23 -0.07 -4.53
CA TRP A 47 -1.97 -0.41 -5.92
C TRP A 47 -0.61 0.13 -6.35
N LEU A 48 0.25 -0.76 -6.84
CA LEU A 48 1.46 -0.38 -7.56
C LEU A 48 1.09 -0.19 -9.04
N GLN A 49 0.75 1.03 -9.40
CA GLN A 49 0.27 1.41 -10.74
C GLN A 49 1.44 1.87 -11.60
N SER A 50 1.52 1.37 -12.84
CA SER A 50 2.49 1.88 -13.82
C SER A 50 2.12 3.31 -14.22
N ALA A 51 3.11 4.20 -14.25
CA ALA A 51 2.97 5.54 -14.79
C ALA A 51 3.13 5.59 -16.33
N GLU A 52 3.50 4.46 -16.94
CA GLU A 52 3.82 4.33 -18.36
C GLU A 52 2.73 3.56 -19.12
N GLU A 53 2.07 2.61 -18.47
CA GLU A 53 1.00 1.80 -19.06
C GLU A 53 -0.26 1.77 -18.16
N PRO A 54 -1.37 2.40 -18.58
CA PRO A 54 -2.60 2.49 -17.79
C PRO A 54 -3.21 1.16 -17.37
N GLY A 55 -3.01 0.10 -18.16
CA GLY A 55 -3.53 -1.24 -17.90
C GLY A 55 -2.75 -2.02 -16.83
N ILE A 56 -1.56 -1.56 -16.43
CA ILE A 56 -0.69 -2.31 -15.52
C ILE A 56 -0.78 -1.74 -14.12
N ALA A 57 -1.41 -2.51 -13.23
CA ALA A 57 -1.48 -2.22 -11.81
C ALA A 57 -1.46 -3.51 -11.00
N PHE A 58 -0.69 -3.54 -9.92
CA PHE A 58 -0.58 -4.70 -9.04
C PHE A 58 -1.21 -4.39 -7.68
N PRO A 59 -2.19 -5.16 -7.20
CA PRO A 59 -2.61 -5.05 -5.82
C PRO A 59 -1.47 -5.57 -4.93
N ILE A 60 -1.11 -4.76 -3.94
CA ILE A 60 0.01 -5.02 -3.04
C ILE A 60 -0.42 -4.84 -1.59
N LEU A 61 0.25 -5.56 -0.70
CA LEU A 61 -0.07 -5.56 0.71
C LEU A 61 1.19 -5.65 1.59
N GLU A 62 1.16 -5.00 2.75
CA GLU A 62 2.23 -5.17 3.76
C GLU A 62 2.17 -6.59 4.33
N PRO A 63 3.27 -7.37 4.29
CA PRO A 63 3.26 -8.77 4.71
C PRO A 63 2.90 -8.97 6.19
N GLU A 64 3.19 -7.97 7.04
CA GLU A 64 2.86 -7.98 8.48
C GLU A 64 1.36 -8.16 8.77
N LEU A 65 0.48 -7.90 7.79
CA LEU A 65 -0.97 -8.02 7.96
C LEU A 65 -1.49 -9.45 7.92
N PHE A 66 -0.73 -10.37 7.33
CA PHE A 66 -1.14 -11.76 7.18
C PHE A 66 -0.04 -12.77 7.53
N VAL A 67 1.20 -12.33 7.74
CA VAL A 67 2.28 -13.15 8.28
C VAL A 67 3.01 -12.38 9.39
N GLU A 68 2.89 -12.88 10.60
CA GLU A 68 3.67 -12.35 11.73
C GLU A 68 5.16 -12.66 11.53
N ASN A 69 6.02 -11.70 11.89
CA ASN A 69 7.47 -11.84 11.87
C ASN A 69 8.03 -12.25 10.49
N TYR A 70 7.43 -11.77 9.40
CA TYR A 70 7.97 -12.00 8.07
C TYR A 70 9.38 -11.39 7.94
N LYS A 71 10.40 -12.25 7.83
CA LYS A 71 11.80 -11.84 7.74
C LYS A 71 12.27 -11.89 6.29
N VAL A 72 12.77 -10.75 5.82
CA VAL A 72 13.36 -10.62 4.49
C VAL A 72 14.87 -10.55 4.64
N ASN A 73 15.57 -11.47 3.98
CA ASN A 73 17.01 -11.44 3.85
C ASN A 73 17.37 -11.12 2.40
N LEU A 74 17.69 -9.85 2.14
CA LEU A 74 18.06 -9.37 0.80
C LEU A 74 19.50 -9.74 0.47
N ALA A 75 19.75 -10.05 -0.81
CA ALA A 75 21.11 -10.23 -1.28
C ALA A 75 21.83 -8.88 -1.33
N ARG A 76 23.16 -8.90 -1.30
CA ARG A 76 23.97 -7.68 -1.45
C ARG A 76 23.63 -6.91 -2.73
N THR A 77 23.36 -7.62 -3.81
CA THR A 77 22.94 -7.03 -5.10
C THR A 77 21.63 -6.28 -5.00
N ASP A 78 20.68 -6.74 -4.17
CA ASP A 78 19.40 -6.05 -3.97
C ASP A 78 19.62 -4.73 -3.22
N PHE A 79 20.45 -4.74 -2.17
CA PHE A 79 20.84 -3.53 -1.44
C PHE A 79 21.54 -2.50 -2.33
N GLU A 80 22.47 -2.94 -3.17
CA GLU A 80 23.17 -2.08 -4.12
C GLU A 80 22.21 -1.47 -5.15
N ALA A 81 21.29 -2.26 -5.72
CA ALA A 81 20.29 -1.78 -6.67
C ALA A 81 19.29 -0.79 -6.04
N LEU A 82 18.94 -1.00 -4.77
CA LEU A 82 18.04 -0.12 -4.02
C LEU A 82 18.76 1.10 -3.41
N GLN A 83 20.09 1.17 -3.48
CA GLN A 83 20.91 2.18 -2.80
C GLN A 83 20.62 2.25 -1.29
N MET A 84 20.60 1.08 -0.64
CA MET A 84 20.30 0.93 0.78
C MET A 84 21.41 0.18 1.51
N SER A 85 21.62 0.50 2.78
CA SER A 85 22.53 -0.24 3.67
C SER A 85 21.81 -1.13 4.68
N ASN A 86 20.54 -0.84 4.97
CA ASN A 86 19.69 -1.60 5.88
C ASN A 86 18.20 -1.44 5.50
N MET A 87 17.30 -2.10 6.23
CA MET A 87 15.86 -2.09 5.95
C MET A 87 15.08 -0.96 6.68
N ASP A 88 15.73 -0.12 7.47
CA ASP A 88 15.06 0.82 8.40
C ASP A 88 14.17 1.84 7.68
N ARG A 89 14.51 2.17 6.42
CA ARG A 89 13.77 3.11 5.56
C ARG A 89 13.18 2.44 4.31
N ALA A 90 13.08 1.11 4.32
CA ALA A 90 12.41 0.36 3.27
C ALA A 90 10.92 0.23 3.58
N ARG A 91 10.09 0.33 2.55
CA ARG A 91 8.74 -0.25 2.57
C ARG A 91 8.76 -1.58 1.86
N LEU A 92 8.03 -2.53 2.45
CA LEU A 92 7.99 -3.91 2.01
C LEU A 92 6.55 -4.28 1.68
N TYR A 93 6.34 -4.83 0.50
CA TYR A 93 5.04 -5.27 0.04
C TYR A 93 5.11 -6.63 -0.64
N CYS A 94 4.02 -7.37 -0.62
CA CYS A 94 3.81 -8.56 -1.43
C CYS A 94 2.77 -8.27 -2.51
N ILE A 95 3.04 -8.72 -3.73
CA ILE A 95 2.04 -8.70 -4.81
C ILE A 95 1.00 -9.76 -4.53
N VAL A 96 -0.27 -9.38 -4.63
CA VAL A 96 -1.43 -10.23 -4.40
C VAL A 96 -2.02 -10.66 -5.74
N THR A 97 -2.43 -11.92 -5.83
CA THR A 97 -3.27 -12.43 -6.90
C THR A 97 -4.68 -12.59 -6.36
N ILE A 98 -5.63 -11.85 -6.93
CA ILE A 98 -7.05 -11.88 -6.55
C ILE A 98 -7.81 -12.54 -7.71
N PRO A 99 -8.21 -13.82 -7.57
CA PRO A 99 -9.05 -14.49 -8.57
C PRO A 99 -10.53 -14.10 -8.41
N ASP A 100 -11.40 -14.63 -9.28
CA ASP A 100 -12.85 -14.36 -9.26
C ASP A 100 -13.53 -14.69 -7.93
N ASP A 101 -13.05 -15.72 -7.23
CA ASP A 101 -13.40 -16.01 -5.85
C ASP A 101 -12.34 -15.40 -4.91
N PRO A 102 -12.61 -14.26 -4.25
CA PRO A 102 -11.63 -13.59 -3.39
C PRO A 102 -11.16 -14.45 -2.22
N THR A 103 -11.90 -15.51 -1.83
CA THR A 103 -11.48 -16.42 -0.76
C THR A 103 -10.22 -17.20 -1.11
N GLN A 104 -9.92 -17.32 -2.42
CA GLN A 104 -8.74 -18.01 -2.94
C GLN A 104 -7.56 -17.07 -3.22
N MET A 105 -7.61 -15.82 -2.75
CA MET A 105 -6.52 -14.88 -2.99
C MET A 105 -5.22 -15.32 -2.33
N THR A 106 -4.12 -15.06 -3.02
CA THR A 106 -2.77 -15.44 -2.57
C THR A 106 -1.78 -14.29 -2.68
N ALA A 107 -0.82 -14.23 -1.76
CA ALA A 107 0.31 -13.31 -1.83
C ALA A 107 1.59 -14.03 -2.27
N ASN A 108 2.45 -13.34 -3.02
CA ASN A 108 3.78 -13.81 -3.33
C ASN A 108 4.77 -13.42 -2.23
N MET A 109 5.08 -14.37 -1.35
CA MET A 109 6.08 -14.20 -0.28
C MET A 109 7.50 -14.45 -0.76
N LYS A 110 7.70 -15.13 -1.88
CA LYS A 110 9.03 -15.44 -2.41
C LYS A 110 9.67 -14.23 -3.11
N ALA A 111 8.86 -13.33 -3.67
CA ALA A 111 9.34 -12.18 -4.44
C ALA A 111 8.66 -10.87 -4.03
N PRO A 112 8.92 -10.36 -2.80
CA PRO A 112 8.39 -9.08 -2.35
C PRO A 112 8.90 -7.90 -3.18
N VAL A 113 8.09 -6.84 -3.20
CA VAL A 113 8.47 -5.52 -3.66
C VAL A 113 9.06 -4.74 -2.49
N VAL A 114 10.30 -4.30 -2.66
CA VAL A 114 11.00 -3.45 -1.70
C VAL A 114 11.17 -2.06 -2.31
N ILE A 115 10.82 -1.04 -1.54
CA ILE A 115 10.92 0.36 -1.97
C ILE A 115 11.80 1.13 -0.99
N ASN A 116 12.92 1.66 -1.47
CA ASN A 116 13.70 2.67 -0.77
C ASN A 116 12.97 4.01 -0.88
N VAL A 117 12.34 4.45 0.20
CA VAL A 117 11.57 5.71 0.22
C VAL A 117 12.47 6.94 0.02
N SER A 118 13.72 6.87 0.49
CA SER A 118 14.65 8.01 0.43
C SER A 118 15.15 8.28 -0.99
N HIS A 119 15.41 7.21 -1.75
CA HIS A 119 15.91 7.30 -3.13
C HIS A 119 14.82 7.07 -4.18
N ARG A 120 13.60 6.70 -3.76
CA ARG A 120 12.47 6.33 -4.62
C ARG A 120 12.85 5.24 -5.62
N LEU A 121 13.61 4.26 -5.14
CA LEU A 121 14.02 3.09 -5.90
C LEU A 121 13.20 1.90 -5.45
N GLY A 122 12.60 1.21 -6.39
CA GLY A 122 11.85 -0.02 -6.19
C GLY A 122 12.56 -1.21 -6.82
N ARG A 123 12.42 -2.38 -6.20
CA ARG A 123 12.89 -3.65 -6.75
C ARG A 123 11.95 -4.76 -6.32
N GLN A 124 11.67 -5.70 -7.23
CA GLN A 124 11.08 -6.97 -6.86
C GLN A 124 12.21 -7.97 -6.53
N CYS A 125 12.39 -8.27 -5.26
CA CYS A 125 13.53 -9.05 -4.77
C CYS A 125 13.15 -10.53 -4.65
N VAL A 126 13.75 -11.41 -5.45
CA VAL A 126 13.53 -12.86 -5.33
C VAL A 126 14.37 -13.43 -4.19
N LEU A 127 13.71 -13.82 -3.11
CA LEU A 127 14.38 -14.29 -1.90
C LEU A 127 14.88 -15.72 -2.07
N GLN A 128 16.05 -16.01 -1.50
CA GLN A 128 16.67 -17.34 -1.59
C GLN A 128 16.06 -18.36 -0.60
N ASP A 129 15.29 -17.91 0.38
CA ASP A 129 14.65 -18.77 1.37
C ASP A 129 13.56 -19.64 0.72
N ASN A 130 13.80 -20.95 0.67
CA ASN A 130 12.91 -21.94 0.04
C ASN A 130 11.66 -22.26 0.85
N SER A 131 11.57 -21.80 2.10
CA SER A 131 10.34 -21.94 2.90
C SER A 131 9.24 -20.95 2.50
N LEU A 132 9.60 -19.90 1.76
CA LEU A 132 8.65 -18.85 1.33
C LEU A 132 7.83 -19.30 0.12
N ALA A 133 6.50 -19.21 0.27
CA ALA A 133 5.57 -19.58 -0.79
C ALA A 133 5.44 -18.50 -1.87
N ILE A 134 5.34 -18.92 -3.13
CA ILE A 134 4.97 -18.04 -4.25
C ILE A 134 3.46 -17.71 -4.22
N ARG A 135 2.66 -18.61 -3.64
CA ARG A 135 1.20 -18.49 -3.52
C ARG A 135 0.80 -18.82 -2.09
N GLU A 136 1.00 -17.88 -1.17
CA GLU A 136 0.53 -17.99 0.22
C GLU A 136 -0.95 -17.61 0.29
N PRO A 137 -1.88 -18.49 0.72
CA PRO A 137 -3.27 -18.10 0.92
C PRO A 137 -3.41 -17.09 2.06
N ILE A 138 -4.07 -15.94 1.80
CA ILE A 138 -4.12 -14.83 2.76
C ILE A 138 -5.52 -14.47 3.26
N PHE A 139 -6.59 -14.99 2.64
CA PHE A 139 -7.98 -14.59 2.97
C PHE A 139 -8.33 -14.77 4.45
N SER A 140 -8.20 -15.99 4.97
CA SER A 140 -8.55 -16.27 6.37
C SER A 140 -7.68 -15.50 7.37
N LYS A 141 -6.41 -15.24 7.02
CA LYS A 141 -5.47 -14.51 7.88
C LYS A 141 -5.85 -13.03 7.97
N LEU A 142 -6.18 -12.42 6.82
CA LEU A 142 -6.67 -11.04 6.77
C LEU A 142 -8.02 -10.90 7.49
N GLN A 143 -8.95 -11.84 7.29
CA GLN A 143 -10.23 -11.84 7.99
C GLN A 143 -10.06 -11.87 9.52
N GLN A 144 -9.19 -12.73 10.03
CA GLN A 144 -8.87 -12.80 11.46
C GLN A 144 -8.29 -11.48 11.98
N ARG A 145 -7.43 -10.82 11.19
CA ARG A 145 -6.82 -9.54 11.58
C ARG A 145 -7.84 -8.42 11.67
N VAL A 146 -8.72 -8.28 10.68
CA VAL A 146 -9.82 -7.30 10.67
C VAL A 146 -10.72 -7.48 11.90
N VAL A 147 -11.09 -8.73 12.19
CA VAL A 147 -11.96 -9.05 13.34
C VAL A 147 -11.27 -8.74 14.68
N ALA A 148 -9.97 -9.02 14.80
CA ALA A 148 -9.23 -8.81 16.04
C ALA A 148 -8.83 -7.33 16.27
N HIS A 149 -8.72 -6.51 15.23
CA HIS A 149 -8.26 -5.11 15.32
C HIS A 149 -9.17 -4.14 14.54
N PRO A 150 -10.47 -4.03 14.87
CA PRO A 150 -11.46 -3.30 14.06
C PRO A 150 -11.26 -1.78 14.03
N LYS A 151 -10.38 -1.22 14.87
CA LYS A 151 -10.13 0.24 14.97
C LYS A 151 -8.71 0.66 14.55
N THR A 152 -7.88 -0.28 14.14
CA THR A 152 -6.51 0.03 13.69
C THR A 152 -6.52 0.09 12.16
N PRO A 153 -6.11 1.20 11.55
CA PRO A 153 -5.97 1.25 10.10
C PRO A 153 -5.01 0.15 9.67
N MET A 154 -5.45 -0.69 8.74
CA MET A 154 -4.68 -1.87 8.33
C MET A 154 -3.42 -1.50 7.57
N ARG A 155 -3.28 -0.26 7.12
CA ARG A 155 -2.14 0.16 6.31
C ARG A 155 -1.54 1.45 6.86
N LYS A 156 -0.21 1.53 6.83
CA LYS A 156 0.50 2.79 7.11
C LYS A 156 0.24 3.74 5.93
N PRO A 157 -0.17 4.99 6.15
CA PRO A 157 -0.44 5.93 5.06
C PRO A 157 0.75 6.03 4.11
N ILE A 158 0.50 6.24 2.82
CA ILE A 158 1.54 6.65 1.89
C ILE A 158 1.90 8.09 2.27
N ARG A 159 2.93 8.27 3.10
CA ARG A 159 3.44 9.60 3.47
C ARG A 159 4.54 10.02 2.53
N ASN A 160 4.59 11.32 2.23
CA ASN A 160 5.65 11.88 1.42
C ASN A 160 6.97 11.90 2.21
N PRO A 161 8.14 11.57 1.60
CA PRO A 161 9.42 11.55 2.32
C PRO A 161 9.82 12.90 2.96
N ALA A 162 9.26 14.01 2.46
CA ALA A 162 9.45 15.34 3.01
C ALA A 162 8.84 15.51 4.42
N GLU A 163 7.75 14.79 4.72
CA GLU A 163 7.06 14.87 6.02
C GLU A 163 7.75 14.03 7.10
N GLU A 164 8.45 12.97 6.71
CA GLU A 164 9.17 12.09 7.64
C GLU A 164 10.45 12.73 8.21
N LYS A 165 11.02 13.74 7.52
CA LYS A 165 12.13 14.55 8.04
C LYS A 165 11.72 15.49 9.19
N ALA A 166 10.44 15.84 9.30
CA ALA A 166 9.96 16.81 10.29
C ALA A 166 9.58 16.17 11.65
N GLY A 167 9.37 14.86 11.71
CA GLY A 167 8.87 14.17 12.91
C GLY A 167 9.93 13.66 13.89
N GLY A 168 11.22 13.86 13.60
CA GLY A 168 12.32 13.24 14.34
C GLY A 168 13.06 14.18 15.27
N GLN A 169 12.39 14.80 16.25
CA GLN A 169 13.02 15.38 17.46
C GLN A 169 11.94 15.92 18.42
N ALA A 170 11.53 15.12 19.40
CA ALA A 170 11.18 15.55 20.76
C ALA A 170 10.57 14.40 21.58
N GLU A 171 11.41 13.54 22.15
CA GLU A 171 11.08 12.91 23.44
C GLU A 171 12.29 13.06 24.37
N GLY A 172 12.44 14.30 24.85
CA GLY A 172 13.28 14.65 25.98
C GLY A 172 12.49 14.50 27.27
N GLN A 173 13.10 13.80 28.22
CA GLN A 173 12.64 13.47 29.56
C GLN A 173 12.03 14.65 30.35
N GLY A 174 10.96 14.38 31.09
CA GLY A 174 10.44 15.27 32.13
C GLY A 174 9.40 14.59 33.03
N LYS A 175 9.84 14.09 34.20
CA LYS A 175 8.97 13.66 35.30
C LYS A 175 8.35 14.89 35.98
N ALA A 176 7.09 14.76 36.42
CA ALA A 176 6.61 15.00 37.81
C ALA A 176 5.18 15.59 37.88
N GLN A 177 4.33 14.86 38.62
CA GLN A 177 3.24 15.27 39.52
C GLN A 177 2.49 16.59 39.31
N GLY A 178 1.15 16.48 39.29
CA GLY A 178 0.24 17.58 39.62
C GLY A 178 -1.23 17.17 39.48
N GLN A 179 -1.86 16.86 40.61
CA GLN A 179 -3.31 16.67 40.73
C GLN A 179 -4.04 18.00 40.46
N GLY A 180 -5.17 17.96 39.76
CA GLY A 180 -6.05 19.11 39.57
C GLY A 180 -7.34 18.72 38.87
N GLN A 181 -8.43 18.69 39.63
CA GLN A 181 -9.80 18.49 39.18
C GLN A 181 -10.28 19.65 38.30
N ALA A 182 -11.00 19.37 37.22
CA ALA A 182 -12.00 20.28 36.67
C ALA A 182 -12.99 19.48 35.82
N GLU A 183 -14.24 19.47 36.26
CA GLU A 183 -15.40 18.98 35.53
C GLU A 183 -15.63 19.86 34.29
N GLY A 184 -15.83 19.22 33.14
CA GLY A 184 -16.18 19.88 31.89
C GLY A 184 -17.09 18.95 31.09
N THR A 185 -18.38 19.23 31.14
CA THR A 185 -19.43 18.61 30.33
C THR A 185 -19.12 18.81 28.84
N PHE A 186 -18.89 17.71 28.12
CA PHE A 186 -18.74 17.71 26.66
C PHE A 186 -20.02 17.13 26.04
N GLU A 187 -20.84 18.01 25.45
CA GLU A 187 -21.98 17.60 24.61
C GLU A 187 -21.48 16.88 23.35
N SER A 188 -22.09 15.73 23.07
CA SER A 188 -21.84 14.94 21.86
C SER A 188 -22.57 15.57 20.65
N PRO A 189 -21.91 15.78 19.50
CA PRO A 189 -22.64 16.08 18.28
C PRO A 189 -23.21 14.79 17.69
N ALA A 190 -24.55 14.73 17.63
CA ALA A 190 -25.31 13.64 17.04
C ALA A 190 -24.93 13.38 15.58
N SER A 191 -24.64 12.11 15.27
CA SER A 191 -24.49 11.61 13.91
C SER A 191 -25.83 11.66 13.17
N LYS A 192 -25.90 12.43 12.08
CA LYS A 192 -27.02 12.34 11.13
C LYS A 192 -26.87 11.04 10.32
N PRO A 193 -27.95 10.28 10.09
CA PRO A 193 -27.91 9.12 9.20
C PRO A 193 -27.70 9.56 7.75
N ALA A 194 -26.79 8.89 7.05
CA ALA A 194 -26.57 9.06 5.62
C ALA A 194 -27.84 8.65 4.85
N GLY A 195 -28.32 9.52 3.96
CA GLY A 195 -29.43 9.23 3.06
C GLY A 195 -29.05 8.17 2.00
N PRO A 196 -30.04 7.52 1.37
CA PRO A 196 -29.79 6.47 0.39
C PRO A 196 -29.07 7.01 -0.84
N MET A 197 -28.12 6.20 -1.36
CA MET A 197 -27.38 6.49 -2.59
C MET A 197 -28.31 6.66 -3.81
N PRO A 198 -28.00 7.57 -4.74
CA PRO A 198 -28.72 7.64 -6.01
C PRO A 198 -28.45 6.40 -6.88
N PRO A 199 -29.42 5.96 -7.69
CA PRO A 199 -29.23 4.83 -8.60
C PRO A 199 -28.20 5.16 -9.71
N PRO A 200 -27.53 4.14 -10.27
CA PRO A 200 -26.57 4.32 -11.35
C PRO A 200 -27.25 4.87 -12.62
N SER A 201 -26.57 5.79 -13.30
CA SER A 201 -26.98 6.33 -14.59
C SER A 201 -27.14 5.23 -15.64
N PRO A 202 -28.15 5.29 -16.53
CA PRO A 202 -28.36 4.28 -17.55
C PRO A 202 -27.20 4.26 -18.56
N MET A 203 -26.76 3.04 -18.86
CA MET A 203 -25.79 2.68 -19.90
C MET A 203 -26.37 3.09 -21.26
N ASN A 204 -25.61 3.82 -22.08
CA ASN A 204 -26.00 4.12 -23.45
C ASN A 204 -25.98 2.84 -24.30
N ASP A 205 -27.14 2.40 -24.76
CA ASP A 205 -27.27 1.39 -25.82
C ASP A 205 -26.76 1.96 -27.16
N PRO A 206 -25.91 1.23 -27.91
CA PRO A 206 -25.40 1.68 -29.19
C PRO A 206 -26.26 1.12 -30.33
N GLU A 207 -27.48 1.62 -30.53
CA GLU A 207 -28.22 1.39 -31.78
C GLU A 207 -29.11 2.58 -32.15
N THR A 208 -28.55 3.60 -32.80
CA THR A 208 -29.30 4.40 -33.78
C THR A 208 -28.34 5.05 -34.78
N LEU A 209 -28.01 4.30 -35.83
CA LEU A 209 -27.50 4.81 -37.10
C LEU A 209 -28.47 4.33 -38.18
N ALA A 210 -29.44 5.18 -38.52
CA ALA A 210 -30.22 5.15 -39.75
C ALA A 210 -30.75 6.56 -40.02
#